data_AF-A0A7W8YNI0-F1
#
_entry.id   AF-A0A7W8YNI0-F1
#
_cell.length_a   1.000
_cell.length_b   1.000
_cell.length_c   1.000
_cell.angle_alpha   90.00
_cell.angle_beta   90.00
_cell.angle_gamma   90.00
#
_symmetry.space_group_name_H-M   'P 1'
#
loop_
_entity.id
_entity.type
_entity.pdbx_description
1 polymer ?
#
loop_
_entity_poly.entity_id
_entity_poly.type
_entity_poly.pdbx_seq_one_letter_code
_entity_poly.pdbx_strand_id
1 'polypeptide(L)'
;MMNTFFVQSCILVLLPLIPAIILFKIFPSTGEGAGEFWKWKWKFGGAFAGYVLLFFMLWGAMQEQLKTRDVEVWTVRGNVEASRVPNIANLIGIKSMPQTLNIETDGSYEFKVIVGRYGDRLEFPRIMIDLSRVCAISRVIRLDDSPGTFATLQAASEVKVRREDATRSIEVGPIPLEPIGLGSCVK
;
A
#
# COMPACT_ATOMS: atom_id res chain seq x y z
N MET A 1 -25.09 -4.87 26.30
CA MET A 1 -24.39 -5.21 25.04
C MET A 1 -23.20 -6.07 25.40
N MET A 2 -23.16 -7.33 24.95
CA MET A 2 -21.99 -8.18 25.15
C MET A 2 -20.90 -7.74 24.18
N ASN A 3 -19.69 -7.51 24.67
CA ASN A 3 -18.59 -6.96 23.88
C ASN A 3 -18.21 -7.98 22.78
N THR A 4 -18.53 -7.66 21.52
CA THR A 4 -18.31 -8.54 20.36
C THR A 4 -16.86 -9.00 20.23
N PHE A 5 -15.92 -8.16 20.70
CA PHE A 5 -14.50 -8.47 20.75
C PHE A 5 -14.17 -9.62 21.71
N PHE A 6 -14.84 -9.67 22.87
CA PHE A 6 -14.67 -10.76 23.84
C PHE A 6 -15.22 -12.08 23.29
N VAL A 7 -16.40 -12.03 22.66
CA VAL A 7 -17.01 -13.22 22.03
C VAL A 7 -16.15 -13.75 20.88
N GLN A 8 -15.63 -12.87 20.01
CA GLN A 8 -14.70 -13.27 18.96
C GLN A 8 -13.42 -13.88 19.52
N SER A 9 -12.86 -13.29 20.59
CA SER A 9 -11.67 -13.81 21.23
C SER A 9 -11.91 -15.19 21.86
N CYS A 10 -13.05 -15.39 22.53
CA CYS A 10 -13.45 -16.69 23.06
C CYS A 10 -13.60 -17.73 21.94
N ILE A 11 -14.25 -17.40 20.83
CA ILE A 11 -14.39 -18.31 19.69
C ILE A 11 -13.02 -18.65 19.11
N LEU A 12 -12.16 -17.67 18.90
CA LEU A 12 -10.84 -17.86 18.29
C LEU A 12 -9.93 -18.74 19.15
N VAL A 13 -10.06 -18.68 20.49
CA VAL A 13 -9.31 -19.51 21.44
C VAL A 13 -9.95 -20.88 21.67
N LEU A 14 -11.27 -20.97 21.79
CA LEU A 14 -11.97 -22.23 22.12
C LEU A 14 -12.14 -23.15 20.91
N LEU A 15 -12.32 -22.60 19.71
CA LEU A 15 -12.51 -23.37 18.49
C LEU A 15 -11.33 -24.33 18.18
N PRO A 16 -10.05 -23.97 18.35
CA PRO A 16 -8.93 -24.92 18.21
C PRO A 16 -8.75 -25.84 19.43
N LEU A 17 -9.24 -25.44 20.62
CA LEU A 17 -9.08 -26.20 21.86
C LEU A 17 -9.93 -27.48 21.86
N ILE A 18 -11.16 -27.41 21.36
CA ILE A 18 -12.09 -28.56 21.34
C ILE A 18 -11.56 -29.72 20.48
N PRO A 19 -11.11 -29.52 19.22
CA PRO A 19 -10.48 -30.58 18.43
C PRO A 19 -9.23 -31.16 19.08
N ALA A 20 -8.43 -30.32 19.75
CA ALA A 20 -7.22 -30.78 20.44
C ALA A 20 -7.57 -31.73 21.60
N ILE A 21 -8.60 -31.43 22.40
CA ILE A 21 -9.08 -32.31 23.47
C ILE A 21 -9.58 -33.65 22.89
N ILE A 22 -10.33 -33.59 21.78
CA ILE A 22 -10.84 -34.80 21.10
C ILE A 22 -9.67 -35.66 20.58
N LEU A 23 -8.68 -35.05 19.93
CA LEU A 23 -7.49 -35.74 19.43
C LEU A 23 -6.68 -36.38 20.57
N PHE A 24 -6.49 -35.69 21.69
CA PHE A 24 -5.79 -36.22 22.86
C PHE A 24 -6.48 -37.43 23.48
N LYS A 25 -7.81 -37.48 23.42
CA LYS A 25 -8.59 -38.60 23.96
C LYS A 25 -8.58 -39.81 23.03
N ILE A 26 -8.47 -39.61 21.72
CA ILE A 26 -8.56 -40.67 20.71
C ILE A 26 -7.18 -41.24 20.36
N PHE A 27 -6.14 -40.42 20.35
CA PHE A 27 -4.78 -40.83 19.99
C PHE A 27 -3.88 -40.83 21.22
N PRO A 28 -3.61 -42.01 21.84
CA PRO A 28 -2.62 -42.12 22.91
C PRO A 28 -1.24 -41.79 22.32
N SER A 29 -0.81 -40.55 22.53
CA SER A 29 0.40 -40.05 21.92
C SER A 29 1.62 -40.50 22.73
N THR A 30 2.48 -41.30 22.13
CA THR A 30 3.77 -41.73 22.72
C THR A 30 4.93 -40.80 22.36
N GLY A 31 4.68 -39.73 21.60
CA GLY A 31 5.72 -38.77 21.22
C GLY A 31 6.09 -37.86 22.37
N GLU A 32 7.31 -37.96 22.87
CA GLU A 32 7.91 -37.01 23.81
C GLU A 32 8.83 -36.04 23.05
N GLY A 33 8.52 -34.75 23.08
CA GLY A 33 9.42 -33.68 22.63
C GLY A 33 10.02 -32.98 23.84
N ALA A 34 11.34 -33.04 23.99
CA ALA A 34 12.07 -32.32 25.04
C ALA A 34 13.20 -31.48 24.42
N GLY A 35 13.40 -30.29 24.97
CA GLY A 35 14.45 -29.37 24.51
C GLY A 35 14.78 -28.28 25.53
N GLU A 36 15.87 -27.56 25.27
CA GLU A 36 16.30 -26.41 26.07
C GLU A 36 16.40 -25.17 25.17
N PHE A 37 15.62 -24.14 25.47
CA PHE A 37 15.68 -22.85 24.77
C PHE A 37 15.97 -21.75 25.78
N TRP A 38 17.09 -21.02 25.63
CA TRP A 38 17.49 -19.94 26.53
C TRP A 38 17.52 -20.36 28.02
N LYS A 39 18.11 -21.52 28.34
CA LYS A 39 18.14 -22.12 29.69
C LYS A 39 16.78 -22.53 30.26
N TRP A 40 15.70 -22.42 29.48
CA TRP A 40 14.38 -22.94 29.84
C TRP A 40 14.19 -24.35 29.27
N LYS A 41 13.98 -25.33 30.17
CA LYS A 41 13.72 -26.72 29.80
C LYS A 41 12.22 -26.90 29.62
N TRP A 42 11.81 -27.34 28.43
CA TRP A 42 10.42 -27.64 28.13
C TRP A 42 10.27 -29.13 27.78
N LYS A 43 9.11 -29.68 28.15
CA LYS A 43 8.68 -31.03 27.82
C LYS A 43 7.26 -30.95 27.30
N PHE A 44 7.09 -31.20 26.01
CA PHE A 44 5.79 -31.22 25.36
C PHE A 44 5.57 -32.62 24.78
N GLY A 45 4.50 -33.26 25.24
CA GLY A 45 4.10 -34.57 24.75
C GLY A 45 2.99 -34.46 23.71
N GLY A 46 3.03 -35.35 22.72
CA GLY A 46 1.88 -35.67 21.90
C GLY A 46 1.39 -34.61 20.93
N ALA A 47 0.06 -34.54 20.77
CA ALA A 47 -0.58 -33.59 19.86
C ALA A 47 -0.22 -32.13 20.20
N PHE A 48 0.03 -31.83 21.48
CA PHE A 48 0.47 -30.50 21.92
C PHE A 48 1.82 -30.10 21.32
N ALA A 49 2.78 -31.02 21.24
CA ALA A 49 4.08 -30.76 20.60
C ALA A 49 3.91 -30.42 19.10
N GLY A 50 2.97 -31.07 18.42
CA GLY A 50 2.63 -30.77 17.03
C GLY A 50 2.07 -29.34 16.85
N TYR A 51 1.17 -28.90 17.73
CA TYR A 51 0.65 -27.53 17.69
C TYR A 51 1.72 -26.48 18.01
N VAL A 52 2.61 -26.75 18.98
CA VAL A 52 3.73 -25.85 19.30
C VAL A 52 4.68 -25.72 18.11
N LEU A 53 5.01 -26.83 17.43
CA LEU A 53 5.82 -26.79 16.21
C LEU A 53 5.12 -25.98 15.10
N LEU A 54 3.83 -26.22 14.88
CA LEU A 54 3.03 -25.48 13.90
C LEU A 54 2.99 -23.98 14.24
N PHE A 55 2.82 -23.63 15.52
CA PHE A 55 2.87 -22.25 15.99
C PHE A 55 4.21 -21.60 15.66
N PHE A 56 5.35 -22.24 15.93
CA PHE A 56 6.66 -21.68 15.59
C PHE A 56 6.89 -21.57 14.08
N MET A 57 6.39 -22.51 13.28
CA MET A 57 6.44 -22.41 11.82
C MET A 57 5.62 -21.23 11.31
N LEU A 58 4.38 -21.08 11.79
CA LEU A 58 3.52 -19.95 11.44
C LEU A 58 4.10 -18.63 11.92
N TRP A 59 4.65 -18.59 13.14
CA TRP A 59 5.31 -17.43 13.71
C TRP A 59 6.52 -17.00 12.87
N GLY A 60 7.39 -17.95 12.50
CA GLY A 60 8.53 -17.68 11.62
C GLY A 60 8.11 -17.18 10.25
N ALA A 61 7.09 -17.81 9.63
CA ALA A 61 6.53 -17.36 8.36
C ALA A 61 5.90 -15.95 8.45
N MET A 62 5.24 -15.65 9.57
CA MET A 62 4.62 -14.35 9.80
C MET A 62 5.67 -13.27 10.09
N GLN A 63 6.79 -13.59 10.74
CA GLN A 63 7.89 -12.64 10.93
C GLN A 63 8.50 -12.18 9.59
N GLU A 64 8.58 -13.04 8.59
CA GLU A 64 9.02 -12.65 7.25
C GLU A 64 8.01 -11.72 6.55
N GLN A 65 6.71 -11.88 6.81
CA GLN A 65 5.67 -10.96 6.33
C GLN A 65 5.67 -9.63 7.10
N LEU A 66 6.13 -9.65 8.35
CA LEU A 66 6.20 -8.49 9.24
C LEU A 66 7.55 -7.80 9.25
N LYS A 67 8.55 -8.26 8.47
CA LYS A 67 9.72 -7.43 8.15
C LYS A 67 9.17 -6.16 7.53
N THR A 68 9.13 -5.11 8.34
CA THR A 68 8.69 -3.77 7.97
C THR A 68 9.39 -3.45 6.67
N ARG A 69 8.62 -3.37 5.58
CA ARG A 69 9.14 -2.77 4.36
C ARG A 69 9.68 -1.41 4.80
N ASP A 70 10.95 -1.15 4.52
CA ASP A 70 11.52 0.17 4.75
C ASP A 70 10.71 1.13 3.88
N VAL A 71 9.82 1.89 4.53
CA VAL A 71 8.94 2.83 3.86
C VAL A 71 9.48 4.22 4.08
N GLU A 72 9.59 4.97 3.00
CA GLU A 72 9.99 6.37 3.03
C GLU A 72 8.80 7.25 2.66
N VAL A 73 8.68 8.38 3.34
CA VAL A 73 7.65 9.38 3.01
C VAL A 73 8.28 10.44 2.12
N TRP A 74 7.71 10.60 0.93
CA TRP A 74 8.15 11.58 -0.07
C TRP A 74 7.07 12.63 -0.29
N THR A 75 7.47 13.86 -0.58
CA THR A 75 6.54 14.96 -0.85
C THR A 75 6.49 15.22 -2.35
N VAL A 76 5.33 15.05 -2.96
CA VAL A 76 5.07 15.33 -4.38
C VAL A 76 4.42 16.70 -4.49
N ARG A 77 5.00 17.56 -5.32
CA ARG A 77 4.50 18.91 -5.63
C ARG A 77 4.34 19.06 -7.13
N GLY A 78 3.36 19.83 -7.57
CA GLY A 78 3.24 20.19 -8.97
C GLY A 78 2.16 21.23 -9.20
N ASN A 79 1.97 21.58 -10.46
CA ASN A 79 0.93 22.51 -10.88
C ASN A 79 0.25 21.98 -12.14
N VAL A 80 -1.08 22.06 -12.17
CA VAL A 80 -1.89 21.78 -13.36
C VAL A 80 -2.17 23.11 -14.05
N GLU A 81 -1.57 23.31 -15.23
CA GLU A 81 -1.78 24.54 -15.98
C GLU A 81 -3.14 24.48 -16.67
N ALA A 82 -4.10 25.20 -16.11
CA ALA A 82 -5.47 25.21 -16.56
C ALA A 82 -5.98 26.64 -16.76
N SER A 83 -5.16 27.47 -17.40
CA SER A 83 -5.36 28.90 -17.69
C SER A 83 -6.67 29.24 -18.41
N ARG A 84 -7.43 28.23 -18.86
CA ARG A 84 -8.69 28.37 -19.61
C ARG A 84 -9.89 27.70 -18.96
N VAL A 85 -9.74 27.08 -17.78
CA VAL A 85 -10.83 26.36 -17.09
C VAL A 85 -11.13 27.06 -15.77
N PRO A 86 -12.30 27.72 -15.62
CA PRO A 86 -12.70 28.25 -14.32
C PRO A 86 -13.03 27.09 -13.36
N ASN A 87 -12.54 27.18 -12.11
CA ASN A 87 -12.88 26.28 -11.00
C ASN A 87 -12.36 24.82 -11.14
N ILE A 88 -11.05 24.69 -11.36
CA ILE A 88 -10.32 23.43 -11.57
C ILE A 88 -10.48 22.43 -10.42
N ALA A 89 -10.52 22.93 -9.18
CA ALA A 89 -10.58 22.11 -7.95
C ALA A 89 -11.78 21.14 -7.92
N ASN A 90 -12.87 21.48 -8.62
CA ASN A 90 -14.07 20.63 -8.67
C ASN A 90 -14.07 19.64 -9.84
N LEU A 91 -13.20 19.86 -10.84
CA LEU A 91 -13.21 19.14 -12.11
C LEU A 91 -12.18 18.02 -12.18
N ILE A 92 -11.11 18.11 -11.39
CA ILE A 92 -9.97 17.20 -11.44
C ILE A 92 -9.80 16.50 -10.10
N GLY A 93 -9.72 15.17 -10.14
CA GLY A 93 -9.32 14.37 -8.99
C GLY A 93 -7.93 13.81 -9.20
N ILE A 94 -6.99 14.14 -8.32
CA ILE A 94 -5.71 13.42 -8.25
C ILE A 94 -5.89 12.27 -7.27
N LYS A 95 -5.70 11.05 -7.77
CA LYS A 95 -5.74 9.82 -6.96
C LYS A 95 -4.32 9.27 -6.89
N SER A 96 -3.78 9.23 -5.68
CA SER A 96 -2.60 8.42 -5.37
C SER A 96 -3.14 7.25 -4.55
N MET A 97 -3.29 6.06 -5.14
CA MET A 97 -3.87 4.95 -4.37
C MET A 97 -3.08 4.74 -3.06
N PRO A 98 -3.71 4.85 -1.87
CA PRO A 98 -5.15 4.83 -1.61
C PRO A 98 -5.87 6.18 -1.35
N GLN A 99 -5.20 7.33 -1.40
CA GLN A 99 -5.74 8.64 -1.01
C GLN A 99 -6.16 9.52 -2.22
N THR A 100 -7.29 10.20 -2.06
CA THR A 100 -7.73 11.31 -2.93
C THR A 100 -7.12 12.62 -2.44
N LEU A 101 -6.69 13.45 -3.37
CA LEU A 101 -5.95 14.68 -3.08
C LEU A 101 -6.73 15.89 -3.57
N ASN A 102 -6.68 16.96 -2.77
CA ASN A 102 -7.29 18.23 -3.11
C ASN A 102 -6.29 19.05 -3.95
N ILE A 103 -6.80 19.71 -4.99
CA ILE A 103 -6.06 20.65 -5.83
C ILE A 103 -6.50 22.05 -5.41
N GLU A 104 -5.53 22.96 -5.28
CA GLU A 104 -5.82 24.36 -4.98
C GLU A 104 -6.47 25.07 -6.17
N THR A 105 -7.01 26.27 -5.94
CA THR A 105 -7.71 27.04 -6.98
C THR A 105 -6.80 27.48 -8.12
N ASP A 106 -5.49 27.58 -7.87
CA ASP A 106 -4.45 27.94 -8.84
C ASP A 106 -3.90 26.71 -9.60
N GLY A 107 -4.46 25.52 -9.35
CA GLY A 107 -4.00 24.26 -9.95
C GLY A 107 -2.79 23.64 -9.26
N SER A 108 -2.25 24.27 -8.21
CA SER A 108 -1.17 23.69 -7.43
C SER A 108 -1.65 22.52 -6.57
N TYR A 109 -0.77 21.55 -6.35
CA TYR A 109 -1.03 20.43 -5.46
C TYR A 109 0.25 20.02 -4.73
N GLU A 110 0.08 19.63 -3.47
CA GLU A 110 1.14 19.07 -2.64
C GLU A 110 0.59 17.90 -1.83
N PHE A 111 1.29 16.78 -1.84
CA PHE A 111 0.90 15.61 -1.07
C PHE A 111 2.06 14.70 -0.72
N LYS A 112 1.83 13.83 0.28
CA LYS A 112 2.81 12.86 0.74
C LYS A 112 2.50 11.49 0.17
N VAL A 113 3.52 10.81 -0.33
CA VAL A 113 3.44 9.43 -0.82
C VAL A 113 4.34 8.53 0.00
N ILE A 114 3.90 7.30 0.21
CA ILE A 114 4.69 6.25 0.84
C ILE A 114 5.39 5.49 -0.28
N VAL A 115 6.72 5.48 -0.24
CA VAL A 115 7.60 4.81 -1.20
C VAL A 115 8.16 3.58 -0.52
N GLY A 116 7.92 2.42 -1.11
CA GLY A 116 8.48 1.17 -0.60
C GLY A 116 9.93 1.03 -1.03
N ARG A 117 10.80 0.57 -0.13
CA ARG A 117 12.16 0.14 -0.48
C ARG A 117 12.24 -1.38 -0.51
N TYR A 118 12.76 -1.91 -1.61
CA TYR A 118 13.05 -3.33 -1.78
C TYR A 118 14.53 -3.49 -2.17
N GLY A 119 15.39 -3.71 -1.17
CA GLY A 119 16.83 -3.60 -1.34
C GLY A 119 17.24 -2.17 -1.70
N ASP A 120 17.96 -1.98 -2.81
CA ASP A 120 18.39 -0.65 -3.29
C ASP A 120 17.36 0.02 -4.22
N ARG A 121 16.23 -0.63 -4.49
CA ARG A 121 15.20 -0.11 -5.40
C ARG A 121 14.10 0.58 -4.61
N LEU A 122 13.79 1.81 -5.00
CA LEU A 122 12.63 2.56 -4.55
C LEU A 122 11.46 2.26 -5.49
N GLU A 123 10.33 1.85 -4.93
CA GLU A 123 9.07 1.63 -5.64
C GLU A 123 8.13 2.79 -5.34
N PHE A 124 8.02 3.71 -6.31
CA PHE A 124 7.13 4.85 -6.19
C PHE A 124 5.71 4.50 -6.63
N PRO A 125 4.68 5.09 -6.00
CA PRO A 125 3.31 4.89 -6.44
C PRO A 125 3.04 5.63 -7.75
N ARG A 126 2.06 5.12 -8.49
CA ARG A 126 1.55 5.79 -9.70
C ARG A 126 0.54 6.86 -9.30
N ILE A 127 0.62 8.01 -9.95
CA ILE A 127 -0.37 9.08 -9.80
C ILE A 127 -1.35 8.96 -10.96
N MET A 128 -2.64 8.94 -10.67
CA MET A 128 -3.67 9.01 -11.69
C MET A 128 -4.38 10.36 -11.61
N ILE A 129 -4.32 11.10 -12.70
CA ILE A 129 -5.13 12.30 -12.91
C ILE A 129 -6.42 11.85 -13.58
N ASP A 130 -7.50 11.91 -12.83
CA ASP A 130 -8.83 11.52 -13.26
C ASP A 130 -9.57 12.77 -13.76
N LEU A 131 -9.71 12.88 -15.09
CA LEU A 131 -10.43 13.95 -15.76
C LEU A 131 -11.87 13.53 -16.11
N SER A 132 -12.33 12.36 -15.64
CA SER A 132 -13.61 11.74 -16.06
C SER A 132 -14.84 12.63 -15.91
N ARG A 133 -14.80 13.61 -15.01
CA ARG A 133 -15.88 14.60 -14.84
C ARG A 133 -16.04 15.52 -16.04
N VAL A 134 -14.97 15.75 -16.79
CA VAL A 134 -14.93 16.65 -17.94
C VAL A 134 -14.83 15.87 -19.25
N CYS A 135 -13.91 14.91 -19.30
CA CYS A 135 -13.70 14.02 -20.43
C CYS A 135 -13.30 12.67 -19.85
N ALA A 136 -13.91 11.57 -20.30
CA ALA A 136 -13.73 10.20 -19.79
C ALA A 136 -12.31 9.62 -20.00
N ILE A 137 -11.28 10.40 -19.67
CA ILE A 137 -9.86 10.21 -19.90
C ILE A 137 -9.21 10.21 -18.52
N SER A 138 -8.26 9.31 -18.32
CA SER A 138 -7.37 9.31 -17.16
C SER A 138 -5.93 9.35 -17.65
N ARG A 139 -5.07 10.10 -16.96
CA ARG A 139 -3.63 10.13 -17.24
C ARG A 139 -2.88 9.51 -16.07
N VAL A 140 -2.02 8.55 -16.34
CA VAL A 140 -1.19 7.89 -15.32
C VAL A 140 0.23 8.43 -15.44
N ILE A 141 0.74 9.00 -14.35
CA ILE A 141 2.10 9.51 -14.20
C ILE A 141 2.87 8.54 -13.31
N ARG A 142 4.02 8.07 -13.80
CA ARG A 142 4.95 7.25 -13.02
C ARG A 142 5.96 8.18 -12.36
N LEU A 143 6.35 7.87 -11.13
CA LEU A 143 7.30 8.68 -10.35
C LEU A 143 8.70 8.06 -10.30
N ASP A 144 8.84 6.90 -10.96
CA ASP A 144 9.90 5.91 -10.73
C ASP A 144 11.24 6.32 -11.38
N ASP A 145 11.22 7.19 -12.40
CA ASP A 145 12.38 7.44 -13.25
C ASP A 145 13.13 8.76 -12.95
N SER A 146 14.46 8.61 -12.86
CA SER A 146 15.52 9.64 -12.86
C SER A 146 15.39 10.58 -14.08
N PRO A 147 16.07 11.75 -14.15
CA PRO A 147 15.69 12.87 -15.01
C PRO A 147 15.70 12.47 -16.49
N GLY A 148 14.54 12.17 -17.03
CA GLY A 148 14.39 11.65 -18.39
C GLY A 148 12.96 11.22 -18.67
N THR A 149 12.21 12.14 -19.28
CA THR A 149 11.16 11.88 -20.27
C THR A 149 10.23 10.68 -20.04
N PHE A 150 9.02 10.96 -19.55
CA PHE A 150 7.96 9.94 -19.51
C PHE A 150 7.28 9.77 -20.87
N ALA A 151 7.12 8.51 -21.28
CA ALA A 151 6.23 8.12 -22.36
C ALA A 151 4.78 8.36 -21.94
N THR A 152 4.24 9.52 -22.35
CA THR A 152 2.81 9.78 -22.34
C THR A 152 2.10 8.62 -23.06
N LEU A 153 1.21 7.91 -22.37
CA LEU A 153 0.27 7.00 -23.02
C LEU A 153 -0.65 7.87 -23.89
N GLN A 154 -0.26 7.95 -25.16
CA GLN A 154 -0.89 8.65 -26.28
C GLN A 154 -1.02 10.17 -26.17
N ALA A 155 -0.08 10.83 -26.86
CA ALA A 155 -0.19 12.13 -27.51
C ALA A 155 -0.61 13.31 -26.62
N ALA A 156 0.41 13.96 -26.05
CA ALA A 156 0.63 15.41 -26.06
C ALA A 156 1.11 15.86 -24.69
N SER A 157 2.35 16.37 -24.70
CA SER A 157 3.08 17.01 -23.61
C SER A 157 3.80 16.06 -22.66
N GLU A 158 5.11 15.93 -22.90
CA GLU A 158 6.05 15.36 -21.94
C GLU A 158 6.01 16.18 -20.65
N VAL A 159 5.65 15.54 -19.54
CA VAL A 159 5.65 16.17 -18.21
C VAL A 159 7.04 15.97 -17.61
N LYS A 160 7.73 17.07 -17.32
CA LYS A 160 9.04 17.03 -16.65
C LYS A 160 8.83 16.67 -15.18
N VAL A 161 9.57 15.71 -14.65
CA VAL A 161 9.58 15.41 -13.22
C VAL A 161 11.01 15.56 -12.72
N ARG A 162 11.19 16.28 -11.62
CA ARG A 162 12.47 16.48 -10.96
C ARG A 162 12.41 15.83 -9.59
N ARG A 163 13.35 14.93 -9.33
CA ARG A 163 13.49 14.24 -8.05
C ARG A 163 14.64 14.83 -7.25
N GLU A 164 14.42 15.07 -5.96
CA GLU A 164 15.43 15.54 -5.03
C GLU A 164 15.52 14.59 -3.82
N ASP A 165 16.52 13.71 -3.87
CA ASP A 165 16.67 12.62 -2.90
C ASP A 165 17.05 13.14 -1.49
N ALA A 166 17.76 14.27 -1.42
CA ALA A 166 18.20 14.88 -0.16
C ALA A 166 17.03 15.40 0.70
N THR A 167 16.01 15.95 0.05
CA THR A 167 14.81 16.52 0.67
C THR A 167 13.61 15.58 0.59
N ARG A 168 13.76 14.43 -0.10
CA ARG A 168 12.69 13.48 -0.41
C ARG A 168 11.49 14.17 -1.08
N SER A 169 11.77 15.06 -2.02
CA SER A 169 10.75 15.77 -2.79
C SER A 169 10.76 15.42 -4.26
N ILE A 170 9.58 15.41 -4.86
CA ILE A 170 9.37 15.23 -6.29
C ILE A 170 8.59 16.44 -6.81
N GLU A 171 9.19 17.19 -7.72
CA GLU A 171 8.55 18.30 -8.41
C GLU A 171 8.07 17.81 -9.79
N VAL A 172 6.77 17.84 -10.00
CA VAL A 172 6.13 17.58 -11.28
C VAL A 172 5.92 18.92 -11.96
N GLY A 173 6.53 19.08 -13.12
CA GLY A 173 6.40 20.26 -13.96
C GLY A 173 4.95 20.49 -14.40
N PRO A 174 4.65 21.68 -14.93
CA PRO A 174 3.30 22.05 -15.32
C PRO A 174 2.67 21.01 -16.23
N ILE A 175 1.46 20.57 -15.89
CA ILE A 175 0.71 19.62 -16.71
C ILE A 175 -0.26 20.47 -17.54
N PRO A 176 0.04 20.71 -18.83
CA PRO A 176 -0.85 21.47 -19.68
C PRO A 176 -2.12 20.65 -19.90
N LEU A 177 -3.25 21.18 -19.45
CA LEU A 177 -4.53 20.69 -19.92
C LEU A 177 -4.75 21.30 -21.30
N GLU A 178 -4.77 20.47 -22.34
CA GLU A 178 -5.21 20.94 -23.65
C GLU A 178 -6.60 21.58 -23.51
N PRO A 179 -6.88 22.65 -24.27
CA PRO A 179 -8.18 23.29 -24.23
C PRO A 179 -9.24 22.23 -24.50
N ILE A 180 -10.04 21.94 -23.47
CA ILE A 180 -11.14 21.02 -23.56
C ILE A 180 -12.20 21.69 -24.41
N GLY A 181 -12.11 21.53 -25.73
CA GLY A 181 -13.13 22.00 -26.64
C GLY A 181 -14.43 21.29 -26.28
N LEU A 182 -15.54 22.04 -26.19
CA LEU A 182 -16.89 21.54 -25.88
C LEU A 182 -17.39 20.43 -26.84
N GLY A 183 -16.62 20.05 -27.86
CA GLY A 183 -16.90 18.92 -28.75
C GLY A 183 -15.71 18.01 -29.08
N SER A 184 -14.53 18.16 -28.45
CA SER A 184 -13.35 17.35 -28.80
C SER A 184 -13.16 16.10 -27.94
N CYS A 185 -14.00 15.89 -26.92
CA CYS A 185 -14.05 14.63 -26.18
C CYS A 185 -14.92 13.64 -26.96
N VAL A 186 -14.46 13.32 -28.17
CA VAL A 186 -15.06 12.31 -29.04
C VAL A 186 -14.81 10.94 -28.39
N LYS A 187 -15.91 10.21 -28.17
CA LYS A 187 -15.94 8.86 -27.59
C LYS A 187 -15.10 7.87 -28.38
#